data_AF-A0A2I0MLN4-F1
#
_entry.id   AF-A0A2I0MLN4-F1
#
_cell.length_a   1.000
_cell.length_b   1.000
_cell.length_c   1.000
_cell.angle_alpha   90.00
_cell.angle_beta   90.00
_cell.angle_gamma   90.00
#
_symmetry.space_group_name_H-M   'P 1'
#
loop_
_entity.id
_entity.type
_entity.pdbx_description
1 polymer ?
#
loop_
_entity_poly.entity_id
_entity_poly.type
_entity_poly.pdbx_seq_one_letter_code
_entity_poly.pdbx_strand_id
1 'polypeptide(L)'
;MMNEFKLITEEVQGKYFLTNFHGMHLTWDKMCSVVKKWQIMIEAHVDVKTTNGDLLHLFFMGFTKKCNNRIHKTSRSQHQQVLQIHKKMMEIMTQEV
;
A
#
# COMPACT_ATOMS: atom_id res chain seq x y z
N MET A 1 -3.83 -12.53 5.83
CA MET A 1 -3.69 -11.77 4.57
C MET A 1 -5.10 -11.40 4.17
N MET A 2 -5.44 -10.12 4.15
CA MET A 2 -6.82 -9.63 4.00
C MET A 2 -6.80 -8.60 2.87
N ASN A 3 -6.67 -9.13 1.66
CA ASN A 3 -6.56 -8.36 0.44
C ASN A 3 -7.73 -8.76 -0.47
N GLU A 4 -8.40 -7.77 -1.04
CA GLU A 4 -9.46 -7.95 -2.03
C GLU A 4 -8.90 -7.58 -3.40
N PHE A 5 -8.99 -8.51 -4.34
CA PHE A 5 -8.57 -8.32 -5.73
C PHE A 5 -9.80 -8.03 -6.59
N LYS A 6 -9.71 -6.98 -7.40
CA LYS A 6 -10.67 -6.67 -8.45
C LYS A 6 -10.14 -7.24 -9.75
N LEU A 7 -10.92 -8.12 -10.34
CA LEU A 7 -10.65 -8.72 -11.64
C LEU A 7 -11.70 -8.24 -12.63
N ILE A 8 -11.28 -7.96 -13.86
CA ILE A 8 -12.16 -7.62 -14.97
C ILE A 8 -12.09 -8.74 -16.01
N THR A 9 -13.22 -9.09 -16.60
CA THR A 9 -13.26 -10.06 -17.70
C THR A 9 -12.85 -9.38 -18.99
N GLU A 10 -11.82 -9.89 -19.66
CA GLU A 10 -11.35 -9.36 -20.94
C GLU A 10 -11.89 -10.17 -22.12
N GLU A 11 -11.96 -11.50 -21.97
CA GLU A 11 -12.34 -12.39 -23.06
C GLU A 11 -13.26 -13.53 -22.58
N VAL A 12 -14.15 -13.97 -23.46
CA VAL A 12 -15.02 -15.13 -23.23
C VAL A 12 -14.67 -16.23 -24.22
N GLN A 13 -14.16 -17.35 -23.71
CA GLN A 13 -13.82 -18.53 -24.50
C GLN A 13 -14.84 -19.64 -24.23
N GLY A 14 -15.94 -19.62 -24.97
CA GLY A 14 -17.04 -20.57 -24.82
C GLY A 14 -17.68 -20.46 -23.43
N LYS A 15 -17.32 -21.38 -22.51
CA LYS A 15 -17.80 -21.41 -21.12
C LYS A 15 -16.83 -20.78 -20.11
N TYR A 16 -15.63 -20.41 -20.55
CA TYR A 16 -14.60 -19.85 -19.68
C TYR A 16 -14.48 -18.34 -19.88
N PHE A 17 -14.23 -17.64 -18.77
CA PHE A 17 -13.99 -16.20 -18.75
C PHE A 17 -12.52 -15.95 -18.39
N LEU A 18 -11.79 -15.29 -19.29
CA LEU A 18 -10.44 -14.85 -19.02
C LEU A 18 -10.51 -13.50 -18.30
N THR A 19 -9.96 -13.46 -17.09
CA THR A 19 -9.97 -12.27 -16.25
C THR A 19 -8.58 -11.70 -16.06
N ASN A 20 -8.45 -10.39 -16.15
CA ASN A 20 -7.22 -9.65 -15.87
C ASN A 20 -7.33 -8.84 -14.57
N PHE A 21 -6.18 -8.46 -14.03
CA PHE A 21 -6.07 -7.64 -12.84
C PHE A 21 -6.53 -6.21 -13.11
N HIS A 22 -7.49 -5.73 -12.31
CA HIS A 22 -7.95 -4.35 -12.38
C HIS A 22 -7.52 -3.53 -11.16
N GLY A 23 -7.34 -4.16 -10.01
CA GLY A 23 -6.88 -3.48 -8.82
C GLY A 23 -6.87 -4.36 -7.58
N MET A 24 -6.29 -3.83 -6.50
CA MET A 24 -6.25 -4.49 -5.20
C MET A 24 -6.54 -3.47 -4.11
N HIS A 25 -7.29 -3.88 -3.08
CA HIS A 25 -7.48 -3.09 -1.88
C HIS A 25 -7.30 -3.94 -0.62
N LEU A 26 -7.02 -3.30 0.50
CA LEU A 26 -7.08 -3.95 1.81
C LEU A 26 -8.53 -4.01 2.27
N THR A 27 -8.97 -5.12 2.84
CA THR A 27 -10.32 -5.18 3.43
C THR A 27 -10.47 -4.09 4.49
N TRP A 28 -11.69 -3.59 4.70
CA TRP A 28 -11.95 -2.59 5.73
C TRP A 28 -11.48 -3.08 7.11
N ASP A 29 -11.84 -4.29 7.53
CA ASP A 29 -11.44 -4.86 8.82
C ASP A 29 -9.92 -4.80 9.06
N LYS A 30 -9.14 -5.13 8.03
CA LYS A 30 -7.68 -5.05 8.11
C LYS A 30 -7.21 -3.62 8.32
N MET A 31 -7.78 -2.68 7.57
CA MET A 31 -7.40 -1.28 7.63
C MET A 31 -7.73 -0.66 9.00
N CYS A 32 -8.91 -0.92 9.60
CA CYS A 32 -9.15 -0.44 10.97
C CYS A 32 -8.29 -1.17 12.01
N SER A 33 -7.91 -2.42 11.77
CA SER A 33 -7.06 -3.17 12.69
C SER A 33 -5.63 -2.61 12.79
N VAL A 34 -5.09 -2.07 11.69
CA VAL A 34 -3.73 -1.52 11.64
C VAL A 34 -3.64 -0.07 12.14
N VAL A 35 -4.72 0.70 12.00
CA VAL A 35 -4.80 2.08 12.49
C VAL A 35 -5.02 2.08 14.01
N LYS A 36 -3.96 2.43 14.75
CA LYS A 36 -3.98 2.52 16.21
C LYS A 36 -3.57 3.92 16.67
N LYS A 37 -3.98 4.30 17.88
CA LYS A 37 -3.50 5.53 18.52
C LYS A 37 -2.00 5.42 18.84
N TRP A 38 -1.35 6.57 18.98
CA TRP A 38 0.04 6.73 19.47
C TRP A 38 1.17 6.28 18.54
N GLN A 39 0.86 5.98 17.29
CA GLN A 39 1.81 5.78 16.19
C GLN A 39 1.59 6.86 15.13
N ILE A 40 2.59 7.08 14.29
CA ILE A 40 2.49 7.93 13.11
C ILE A 40 2.13 7.06 11.93
N MET A 41 1.17 7.51 11.13
CA MET A 41 0.82 6.96 9.83
C MET A 41 1.60 7.73 8.77
N ILE A 42 2.25 7.00 7.86
CA ILE A 42 2.99 7.55 6.73
C ILE A 42 2.33 6.99 5.48
N GLU A 43 1.79 7.88 4.65
CA GLU A 43 1.09 7.54 3.41
C GLU A 43 1.87 8.11 2.23
N ALA A 44 1.92 7.36 1.14
CA ALA A 44 2.51 7.79 -0.12
C ALA A 44 1.70 7.23 -1.30
N HIS A 45 1.71 7.92 -2.41
CA HIS A 45 1.12 7.44 -3.66
C HIS A 45 2.04 7.73 -4.84
N VAL A 46 1.98 6.89 -5.86
CA VAL A 46 2.72 7.08 -7.10
C VAL A 46 1.92 6.52 -8.28
N ASP A 47 2.02 7.23 -9.39
CA ASP A 47 1.39 6.87 -10.66
C ASP A 47 2.47 6.27 -11.54
N VAL A 48 2.34 5.00 -11.89
CA VAL A 48 3.36 4.29 -12.66
C VAL A 48 2.74 3.67 -13.91
N LYS A 49 3.48 3.79 -15.02
CA LYS A 49 3.14 3.13 -16.27
C LYS A 49 3.92 1.83 -16.38
N THR A 50 3.20 0.73 -16.48
CA THR A 50 3.79 -0.60 -16.71
C THR A 50 4.32 -0.74 -18.13
N THR A 51 5.17 -1.73 -18.37
CA THR A 51 5.72 -2.03 -19.71
C THR A 51 4.63 -2.38 -20.73
N ASN A 52 3.52 -2.98 -20.27
CA ASN A 52 2.40 -3.38 -21.12
C ASN A 52 1.47 -2.21 -21.49
N GLY A 53 1.70 -1.02 -20.93
CA GLY A 53 0.95 0.19 -21.24
C GLY A 53 -0.10 0.56 -20.19
N ASP A 54 -0.35 -0.28 -19.18
CA ASP A 54 -1.30 0.00 -18.12
C ASP A 54 -0.78 1.07 -17.16
N LEU A 55 -1.65 2.00 -16.80
CA LEU A 55 -1.39 3.03 -15.79
C LEU A 55 -1.95 2.58 -14.45
N LEU A 56 -1.09 2.45 -13.44
CA LEU A 56 -1.45 2.03 -12.10
C LEU A 56 -1.25 3.18 -11.12
N HIS A 57 -2.25 3.39 -10.25
CA HIS A 57 -2.17 4.28 -9.11
C HIS A 57 -1.90 3.45 -7.85
N LEU A 58 -0.65 3.48 -7.38
CA LEU A 58 -0.20 2.69 -6.24
C LEU A 58 -0.29 3.53 -4.97
N PHE A 59 -0.86 2.93 -3.92
CA PHE A 59 -0.91 3.52 -2.59
C PHE A 59 -0.06 2.70 -1.63
N PHE A 60 0.70 3.39 -0.78
CA PHE A 60 1.42 2.78 0.32
C PHE A 60 0.96 3.39 1.64
N MET A 61 0.83 2.54 2.64
CA MET A 61 0.60 2.93 4.03
C MET A 61 1.56 2.22 4.98
N GLY A 62 2.24 3.00 5.82
CA GLY A 62 3.14 2.50 6.86
C GLY A 62 2.83 3.11 8.23
N PHE A 63 3.19 2.39 9.29
CA PHE A 63 3.02 2.85 10.67
C PHE A 63 4.32 2.75 11.45
N THR A 64 4.57 3.71 12.34
CA THR A 64 5.73 3.64 13.24
C THR A 64 5.54 2.56 14.30
N LYS A 65 6.49 1.62 14.37
CA LYS A 65 6.47 0.57 15.40
C LYS A 65 7.03 1.11 16.72
N LYS A 66 6.41 0.77 17.84
CA LYS A 66 6.96 1.02 19.17
C LYS A 66 8.03 -0.02 19.49
N CYS A 67 9.22 0.42 19.93
CA CYS A 67 10.24 -0.49 20.45
C CYS A 67 9.81 -1.08 21.81
N ASN A 68 10.02 -2.38 22.02
CA ASN A 68 9.56 -3.10 23.22
C ASN A 68 10.08 -2.49 24.52
N ASN A 69 11.32 -1.98 24.53
CA ASN A 69 11.95 -1.42 25.72
C ASN A 69 11.60 0.06 25.97
N ARG A 70 10.72 0.66 25.14
CA ARG A 70 10.39 2.09 25.23
C ARG A 70 9.26 2.32 26.24
N ILE A 71 9.55 3.08 27.28
CA ILE A 71 8.59 3.42 28.36
C ILE A 71 7.47 4.32 27.82
N HIS A 72 7.80 5.31 26.99
CA HIS A 72 6.81 6.21 26.41
C HIS A 72 5.75 5.47 25.58
N LYS A 73 4.48 5.87 25.75
CA LYS A 73 3.35 5.32 24.99
C LYS A 73 3.39 5.69 23.51
N THR A 74 3.95 6.86 23.18
CA THR A 74 3.96 7.40 21.81
C THR A 74 5.20 7.02 21.01
N SER A 75 5.02 6.44 19.83
CA SER A 75 6.08 6.24 18.82
C SER A 75 6.07 7.40 17.83
N ARG A 76 6.56 8.56 18.28
CA ARG A 76 6.70 9.74 17.43
C ARG A 76 8.01 9.66 16.63
N SER A 77 7.93 10.09 15.38
CA SER A 77 9.05 10.34 14.47
C SER A 77 9.13 11.83 14.17
N GLN A 78 10.35 12.33 13.97
CA GLN A 78 10.56 13.71 13.54
C GLN A 78 10.09 13.90 12.10
N HIS A 79 9.68 15.12 11.75
CA HIS A 79 9.20 15.43 10.40
C HIS A 79 10.22 15.06 9.31
N GLN A 80 11.50 15.36 9.54
CA GLN A 80 12.58 15.01 8.60
C GLN A 80 12.70 13.49 8.36
N GLN A 81 12.51 12.67 9.39
CA GLN A 81 12.55 11.21 9.24
C GLN A 81 11.36 10.71 8.42
N VAL A 82 10.18 11.29 8.62
CA VAL A 82 8.99 10.97 7.82
C VAL A 82 9.23 11.28 6.35
N LEU A 83 9.85 12.43 6.03
CA LEU A 83 10.20 12.79 4.66
C LEU A 83 11.22 11.83 4.03
N GLN A 84 12.23 11.40 4.80
CA GLN A 84 13.22 10.43 4.32
C GLN A 84 12.57 9.08 4.02
N ILE A 85 11.69 8.61 4.91
CA ILE A 85 10.94 7.37 4.73
C ILE A 85 10.02 7.49 3.50
N HIS A 86 9.28 8.60 3.37
CA HIS A 86 8.42 8.87 2.21
C HIS A 86 9.20 8.84 0.90
N LYS A 87 10.36 9.49 0.84
CA LYS A 87 11.23 9.46 -0.35
C LYS A 87 11.69 8.04 -0.69
N LYS A 88 12.08 7.26 0.31
CA LYS A 88 12.51 5.87 0.09
C LYS A 88 11.37 4.96 -0.35
N MET A 89 10.16 5.17 0.17
CA MET A 89 8.97 4.43 -0.26
C MET A 89 8.68 4.70 -1.74
N MET A 90 8.66 5.97 -2.15
CA MET A 90 8.44 6.31 -3.57
C MET A 90 9.52 5.72 -4.47
N GLU A 91 10.80 5.76 -4.06
CA GLU A 91 11.91 5.17 -4.82
C GLU A 91 11.70 3.67 -5.06
N ILE A 92 11.36 2.91 -4.01
CA ILE A 92 11.13 1.46 -4.10
C ILE A 92 9.88 1.17 -4.94
N MET A 93 8.80 1.92 -4.74
CA MET A 93 7.56 1.71 -5.49
C MET A 93 7.73 1.92 -6.99
N THR A 94 8.55 2.90 -7.39
CA THR A 94 8.85 3.14 -8.81
C THR A 94 9.81 2.09 -9.39
N GLN A 95 10.68 1.49 -8.56
CA GLN A 95 11.65 0.50 -9.00
C GLN A 95 11.03 -0.90 -9.20
N GLU A 96 10.03 -1.27 -8.40
CA GLU A 96 9.44 -2.61 -8.38
C GLU A 96 8.25 -2.80 -9.34
N VAL A 97 7.93 -1.79 -10.16
CA VAL A 97 6.88 -1.82 -11.19
C VAL A 97 7.51 -1.96 -12.56
#